data_AF-A0A7I8MS30-F1
#
_entry.id   AF-A0A7I8MS30-F1
#
_cell.length_a   1.000
_cell.length_b   1.000
_cell.length_c   1.000
_cell.angle_alpha   90.00
_cell.angle_beta   90.00
_cell.angle_gamma   90.00
#
_symmetry.space_group_name_H-M   'P 1'
#
loop_
_entity.id
_entity.type
_entity.pdbx_description
1 polymer ?
#
loop_
_entity_poly.entity_id
_entity_poly.type
_entity_poly.pdbx_seq_one_letter_code
_entity_poly.pdbx_strand_id
1 'polypeptide(L)'
;MIDVAIAYRRYRFIGLEFLTWLWFILETDPNILRNLDSELISCRVGKRLVLENRRDDQLETVTIKGDAPGLEEARTALKKGALIAEIDLSIKTAQQMWEYSLKGENLSLSGFRLPTIRADDSVQRMDDAIHERLLLLEKAINSINGLFHRFIKIRISRKWNEQVVPDVQKWITSQEF
;
A
#
# COMPACT_ATOMS: atom_id res chain seq x y z
N MET A 1 -11.76 9.16 -26.88
CA MET A 1 -10.67 8.51 -26.12
C MET A 1 -10.11 9.57 -25.19
N ILE A 2 -10.18 9.39 -23.87
CA ILE A 2 -9.57 10.35 -22.94
C ILE A 2 -8.05 10.20 -23.09
N ASP A 3 -7.34 11.31 -23.26
CA ASP A 3 -5.88 11.33 -23.28
C ASP A 3 -5.33 10.76 -21.96
N VAL A 4 -4.34 9.86 -22.05
CA VAL A 4 -3.81 9.14 -20.87
C VAL A 4 -3.24 10.11 -19.84
N ALA A 5 -2.60 11.22 -20.24
CA ALA A 5 -2.09 12.22 -19.32
C ALA A 5 -3.22 13.01 -18.64
N ILE A 6 -4.35 13.23 -19.33
CA ILE A 6 -5.56 13.83 -18.74
C ILE A 6 -6.19 12.87 -17.73
N ALA A 7 -6.37 11.60 -18.09
CA ALA A 7 -6.89 10.59 -17.18
C ALA A 7 -6.01 10.44 -15.94
N TYR A 8 -4.70 10.39 -16.14
CA TYR A 8 -3.72 10.33 -15.05
C TYR A 8 -3.87 11.49 -14.08
N ARG A 9 -3.86 12.74 -14.56
CA ARG A 9 -4.04 13.92 -13.70
C ARG A 9 -5.40 13.93 -13.00
N ARG A 10 -6.46 13.54 -13.70
CA ARG A 10 -7.84 13.57 -13.17
C ARG A 10 -8.09 12.50 -12.12
N TYR A 11 -7.50 11.32 -12.25
CA TYR A 11 -7.79 10.16 -11.43
C TYR A 11 -6.66 9.76 -10.46
N ARG A 12 -5.55 10.53 -10.42
CA ARG A 12 -4.46 10.36 -9.45
C ARG A 12 -4.94 10.20 -8.00
N PHE A 13 -6.00 10.93 -7.62
CA PHE A 13 -6.57 10.89 -6.27
C PHE A 13 -7.05 9.48 -5.86
N ILE A 14 -7.48 8.65 -6.81
CA ILE A 14 -7.98 7.29 -6.54
C ILE A 14 -6.87 6.44 -5.92
N GLY A 15 -5.65 6.60 -6.40
CA GLY A 15 -4.48 5.93 -5.84
C GLY A 15 -4.16 6.39 -4.42
N LEU A 16 -4.29 7.69 -4.16
CA LEU A 16 -4.06 8.26 -2.83
C LEU A 16 -5.12 7.81 -1.82
N GLU A 17 -6.39 7.81 -2.22
CA GLU A 17 -7.49 7.26 -1.43
C GLU A 17 -7.30 5.76 -1.19
N PHE A 18 -6.86 5.00 -2.20
CA PHE A 18 -6.60 3.57 -2.09
C PHE A 18 -5.52 3.27 -1.05
N LEU A 19 -4.37 3.95 -1.11
CA LEU A 19 -3.30 3.73 -0.12
C LEU A 19 -3.74 4.13 1.29
N THR A 20 -4.51 5.22 1.41
CA THR A 20 -5.06 5.67 2.69
C THR A 20 -6.03 4.64 3.27
N TRP A 21 -6.93 4.12 2.44
CA TRP A 21 -7.83 3.03 2.80
C TRP A 21 -7.08 1.75 3.13
N LEU A 22 -6.01 1.42 2.40
CA LEU A 22 -5.19 0.25 2.64
C LEU A 22 -4.58 0.30 4.04
N TRP A 23 -3.98 1.41 4.45
CA TRP A 23 -3.44 1.55 5.79
C TRP A 23 -4.53 1.42 6.87
N PHE A 24 -5.67 2.09 6.69
CA PHE A 24 -6.83 1.96 7.58
C PHE A 24 -7.25 0.49 7.77
N ILE A 25 -7.36 -0.26 6.67
CA ILE A 25 -7.75 -1.67 6.69
C ILE A 25 -6.68 -2.57 7.32
N LEU A 26 -5.39 -2.31 7.09
CA LEU A 26 -4.31 -3.06 7.75
C LEU A 26 -4.35 -2.94 9.28
N GLU A 27 -4.78 -1.79 9.80
CA GLU A 27 -4.90 -1.53 11.24
C GLU A 27 -6.20 -2.07 11.85
N THR A 28 -7.30 -2.06 11.08
CA THR A 28 -8.64 -2.38 11.59
C THR A 28 -9.14 -3.78 11.28
N ASP A 29 -8.67 -4.38 10.19
CA ASP A 29 -8.97 -5.77 9.80
C ASP A 29 -7.71 -6.46 9.24
N PRO A 30 -6.78 -6.91 10.10
CA PRO A 30 -5.56 -7.60 9.66
C PRO A 30 -5.82 -8.89 8.87
N ASN A 31 -7.02 -9.48 8.98
CA ASN A 31 -7.38 -10.73 8.31
C ASN A 31 -7.88 -10.53 6.88
N ILE A 32 -8.17 -9.28 6.48
CA ILE A 32 -8.61 -8.90 5.13
C ILE A 32 -7.73 -9.52 4.02
N LEU A 33 -6.44 -9.68 4.28
CA LEU A 33 -5.44 -10.18 3.34
C LEU A 33 -5.45 -11.70 3.22
N ARG A 34 -5.82 -12.43 4.29
CA ARG A 34 -6.00 -13.88 4.22
C ARG A 34 -7.13 -14.28 3.27
N ASN A 35 -8.11 -13.39 3.09
CA ASN A 35 -9.18 -13.58 2.12
C ASN A 35 -8.71 -13.41 0.67
N LEU A 36 -7.56 -12.76 0.44
CA LEU A 36 -6.98 -12.58 -0.89
C LEU A 36 -5.98 -13.70 -1.21
N ASP A 37 -5.21 -14.12 -0.21
CA ASP A 37 -4.31 -15.25 -0.30
C ASP A 37 -4.14 -15.88 1.08
N SER A 38 -4.47 -17.17 1.17
CA SER A 38 -4.39 -17.96 2.41
C SER A 38 -2.96 -18.11 2.96
N GLU A 39 -1.94 -17.91 2.13
CA GLU A 39 -0.54 -17.98 2.54
C GLU A 39 -0.04 -16.68 3.21
N LEU A 40 -0.78 -15.57 3.09
CA LEU A 40 -0.44 -14.30 3.73
C LEU A 40 -0.71 -14.36 5.24
N ILE A 41 0.35 -14.38 6.05
CA ILE A 41 0.24 -14.39 7.51
C ILE A 41 -0.06 -13.00 8.05
N SER A 42 0.67 -11.99 7.55
CA SER A 42 0.51 -10.59 7.94
C SER A 42 1.09 -9.65 6.89
N CYS A 43 0.51 -8.45 6.77
CA CYS A 43 1.10 -7.31 6.09
C CYS A 43 1.10 -6.13 7.05
N ARG A 44 2.17 -5.35 7.03
CA ARG A 44 2.31 -4.15 7.86
C ARG A 44 2.92 -3.02 7.05
N VAL A 45 2.69 -1.79 7.51
CA VAL A 45 3.44 -0.65 7.01
C VAL A 45 4.92 -0.85 7.36
N GLY A 46 5.77 -0.70 6.36
CA GLY A 46 7.21 -0.83 6.45
C GLY A 46 7.86 0.46 6.93
N LYS A 47 9.07 0.73 6.42
CA LYS A 47 9.97 1.76 6.97
C LYS A 47 9.70 3.16 6.46
N ARG A 48 8.81 3.32 5.47
CA ARG A 48 8.60 4.60 4.79
C ARG A 48 7.13 4.81 4.49
N LEU A 49 6.69 6.04 4.74
CA LEU A 49 5.37 6.52 4.40
C LEU A 49 5.49 7.95 3.88
N VAL A 50 4.84 8.25 2.76
CA VAL A 50 4.79 9.60 2.17
C VAL A 50 3.34 10.03 2.10
N LEU A 51 3.05 11.23 2.61
CA LEU A 51 1.74 11.84 2.55
C LEU A 51 1.82 13.14 1.75
N GLU A 52 0.79 13.40 0.96
CA GLU A 52 0.62 14.61 0.18
C GLU A 52 -0.66 15.34 0.62
N ASN A 53 -0.55 16.64 0.87
CA ASN A 53 -1.69 17.54 1.07
C ASN A 53 -1.67 18.59 -0.03
N ARG A 54 -2.76 18.71 -0.79
CA ARG A 54 -2.86 19.66 -1.89
C ARG A 54 -3.91 20.71 -1.56
N ARG A 55 -3.48 21.95 -1.32
CA ARG A 55 -4.34 23.11 -1.02
C ARG A 55 -3.94 24.27 -1.89
N ASP A 56 -4.91 24.88 -2.59
CA ASP A 56 -4.73 26.12 -3.37
C ASP A 56 -3.44 26.14 -4.23
N ASP A 57 -3.28 25.09 -5.05
CA ASP A 57 -2.11 24.82 -5.91
C ASP A 57 -0.76 24.55 -5.22
N GLN A 58 -0.70 24.60 -3.89
CA GLN A 58 0.46 24.18 -3.13
C GLN A 58 0.40 22.67 -2.82
N LEU A 59 1.55 22.00 -2.97
CA LEU A 59 1.74 20.60 -2.59
C LEU A 59 2.65 20.53 -1.37
N GLU A 60 2.07 20.22 -0.22
CA GLU A 60 2.83 19.88 0.99
C GLU A 60 3.10 18.37 0.99
N THR A 61 4.35 17.98 1.24
CA THR A 61 4.74 16.57 1.31
C THR A 61 5.37 16.27 2.67
N VAL A 62 4.83 15.27 3.36
CA VAL A 62 5.37 14.74 4.61
C VAL A 62 5.97 13.38 4.33
N THR A 63 7.25 13.20 4.63
CA THR A 63 7.96 11.93 4.47
C THR A 63 8.42 11.43 5.81
N ILE A 64 8.04 10.19 6.13
CA ILE A 64 8.37 9.52 7.38
C ILE A 64 9.26 8.33 7.04
N LYS A 65 10.35 8.16 7.80
CA LYS A 65 11.34 7.09 7.62
C LYS A 65 11.74 6.52 8.99
N GLY A 66 11.72 5.19 9.15
CA GLY A 66 12.19 4.50 10.35
C GLY A 66 11.52 3.15 10.58
N ASP A 67 12.15 2.28 11.38
CA ASP A 67 11.56 1.02 11.84
C ASP A 67 10.57 1.33 12.99
N ALA A 68 9.37 1.77 12.63
CA ALA A 68 8.24 2.07 13.53
C ALA A 68 8.63 2.90 14.78
N PRO A 69 8.72 4.23 14.65
CA PRO A 69 7.59 5.07 15.06
C PRO A 69 7.47 6.35 14.21
N GLY A 70 6.35 6.50 13.52
CA GLY A 70 5.96 7.74 12.85
C GLY A 70 4.47 7.81 12.52
N LEU A 71 3.69 6.92 13.15
CA LEU A 71 2.24 6.85 12.94
C LEU A 71 1.55 8.12 13.45
N GLU A 72 2.14 8.80 14.44
CA GLU A 72 1.60 10.04 15.01
C GLU A 72 1.69 11.21 14.03
N GLU A 73 2.85 11.42 13.42
CA GLU A 73 3.05 12.45 12.39
C GLU A 73 2.21 12.15 11.15
N ALA A 74 2.15 10.88 10.76
CA ALA A 74 1.30 10.42 9.66
C ALA A 74 -0.19 10.68 9.94
N ARG A 75 -0.68 10.30 11.13
CA ARG A 75 -2.07 10.56 11.55
C ARG A 75 -2.36 12.05 11.65
N THR A 76 -1.40 12.85 12.12
CA THR A 76 -1.52 14.31 12.17
C THR A 76 -1.63 14.91 10.78
N ALA A 77 -0.84 14.43 9.82
CA ALA A 77 -0.96 14.83 8.42
C ALA A 77 -2.32 14.42 7.83
N LEU A 78 -2.80 13.20 8.10
CA LEU A 78 -4.15 12.75 7.71
C LEU A 78 -5.24 13.65 8.32
N LYS A 79 -5.13 14.04 9.61
CA LYS A 79 -6.05 14.99 10.27
C LYS A 79 -6.11 16.35 9.54
N LYS A 80 -5.00 16.78 8.93
CA LYS A 80 -4.92 18.00 8.12
C LYS A 80 -5.43 17.83 6.68
N GLY A 81 -5.93 16.65 6.31
CA GLY A 81 -6.45 16.34 4.99
C GLY A 81 -5.40 15.82 4.00
N ALA A 82 -4.19 15.47 4.47
CA ALA A 82 -3.24 14.76 3.62
C ALA A 82 -3.75 13.35 3.28
N LEU A 83 -3.29 12.80 2.16
CA LEU A 83 -3.51 11.40 1.78
C LEU A 83 -2.17 10.71 1.55
N ILE A 84 -2.14 9.39 1.66
CA ILE A 84 -0.91 8.61 1.43
C ILE A 84 -0.59 8.58 -0.06
N ALA A 85 0.60 9.05 -0.43
CA ALA A 85 1.13 9.02 -1.80
C ALA A 85 2.07 7.84 -2.06
N GLU A 86 2.77 7.35 -1.05
CA GLU A 86 3.66 6.20 -1.14
C GLU A 86 3.66 5.45 0.20
N ILE A 87 3.60 4.13 0.15
CA ILE A 87 3.62 3.26 1.33
C ILE A 87 4.58 2.09 1.12
N ASP A 88 5.51 1.91 2.04
CA ASP A 88 6.26 0.66 2.15
C ASP A 88 5.41 -0.38 2.85
N LEU A 89 5.41 -1.60 2.32
CA LEU A 89 4.70 -2.75 2.87
C LEU A 89 5.70 -3.87 3.15
N SER A 90 5.56 -4.46 4.33
CA SER A 90 6.30 -5.65 4.75
C SER A 90 5.31 -6.81 4.86
N ILE A 91 5.49 -7.81 4.00
CA ILE A 91 4.60 -8.96 3.90
C ILE A 91 5.32 -10.19 4.45
N LYS A 92 4.60 -10.92 5.30
CA LYS A 92 5.06 -12.19 5.87
C LYS A 92 4.13 -13.31 5.43
N THR A 93 4.71 -14.37 4.92
CA THR A 93 4.08 -15.67 4.63
C THR A 93 4.67 -16.76 5.53
N ALA A 94 4.21 -17.99 5.39
CA ALA A 94 4.75 -19.13 6.14
C ALA A 94 6.22 -19.41 5.78
N GLN A 95 6.59 -19.27 4.51
CA GLN A 95 7.93 -19.60 4.03
C GLN A 95 8.88 -18.40 4.01
N GLN A 96 8.37 -17.17 3.86
CA GLN A 96 9.21 -16.03 3.52
C GLN A 96 8.63 -14.66 3.90
N MET A 97 9.51 -13.67 3.94
CA MET A 97 9.17 -12.26 4.14
C MET A 97 9.76 -11.43 2.99
N TRP A 98 8.96 -10.53 2.45
CA TRP A 98 9.41 -9.59 1.42
C TRP A 98 8.87 -8.20 1.69
N GLU A 99 9.58 -7.21 1.17
CA GLU A 99 9.23 -5.79 1.33
C GLU A 99 9.15 -5.13 -0.05
N TYR A 100 8.21 -4.21 -0.22
CA TYR A 100 8.16 -3.35 -1.39
C TYR A 100 7.49 -2.03 -1.07
N SER A 101 7.75 -1.02 -1.90
CA SER A 101 7.09 0.27 -1.86
C SER A 101 6.04 0.36 -2.97
N LEU A 102 4.88 0.92 -2.64
CA LEU A 102 3.78 1.13 -3.57
C LEU A 102 3.46 2.62 -3.68
N LYS A 103 3.51 3.16 -4.90
CA LYS A 103 3.13 4.56 -5.19
C LYS A 103 1.67 4.67 -5.60
N GLY A 104 0.91 5.55 -4.95
CA GLY A 104 -0.52 5.72 -5.22
C GLY A 104 -0.76 6.25 -6.62
N GLU A 105 0.04 7.20 -7.08
CA GLU A 105 -0.15 7.89 -8.36
C GLU A 105 -0.28 6.96 -9.58
N ASN A 106 0.43 5.82 -9.59
CA ASN A 106 0.43 4.87 -10.70
C ASN A 106 0.40 3.40 -10.28
N LEU A 107 0.25 3.12 -8.98
CA LEU A 107 0.37 1.78 -8.39
C LEU A 107 1.70 1.07 -8.74
N SER A 108 2.76 1.84 -9.01
CA SER A 108 4.07 1.25 -9.30
C SER A 108 4.70 0.64 -8.05
N LEU A 109 5.27 -0.53 -8.25
CA LEU A 109 6.07 -1.26 -7.29
C LEU A 109 7.53 -0.82 -7.41
N SER A 110 8.18 -0.57 -6.27
CA SER A 110 9.62 -0.29 -6.23
C SER A 110 10.26 -0.86 -4.97
N GLY A 111 11.59 -0.98 -4.97
CA GLY A 111 12.33 -1.44 -3.79
C GLY A 111 11.99 -2.86 -3.36
N PHE A 112 11.61 -3.75 -4.28
CA PHE A 112 11.25 -5.13 -3.98
C PHE A 112 12.45 -5.88 -3.40
N ARG A 113 12.41 -6.18 -2.10
CA ARG A 113 13.44 -6.93 -1.38
C ARG A 113 12.93 -8.34 -1.14
N LEU A 114 13.58 -9.27 -1.83
CA LEU A 114 13.34 -10.70 -1.70
C LEU A 114 14.16 -11.28 -0.54
N PRO A 115 13.72 -12.40 0.05
CA PRO A 115 14.58 -13.21 0.91
C PRO A 115 15.88 -13.57 0.18
N THR A 116 17.00 -13.53 0.91
CA THR A 116 18.29 -13.90 0.33
C THR A 116 18.30 -15.37 -0.06
N ILE A 117 18.31 -15.64 -1.38
CA ILE A 117 18.59 -16.97 -1.93
C ILE A 117 20.05 -17.27 -1.62
N ARG A 118 20.34 -18.38 -0.91
CA ARG A 118 21.71 -18.80 -0.61
C ARG A 118 22.41 -19.13 -1.94
N ALA A 119 23.43 -18.34 -2.27
CA ALA A 119 24.25 -18.55 -3.47
C ALA A 119 25.09 -19.82 -3.29
N ASP A 120 24.82 -20.83 -4.12
CA ASP A 120 25.76 -21.90 -4.43
C ASP A 120 25.73 -22.07 -5.96
N ASP A 121 26.91 -21.89 -6.55
CA ASP A 121 27.21 -21.34 -7.89
C ASP A 121 26.98 -22.33 -9.05
N SER A 122 25.78 -22.90 -9.18
CA SER A 122 25.41 -23.69 -10.38
C SER A 122 24.42 -22.95 -11.27
N VAL A 123 24.60 -23.02 -12.60
CA VAL A 123 23.72 -22.39 -13.60
C VAL A 123 22.26 -22.81 -13.43
N GLN A 124 22.00 -24.08 -13.09
CA GLN A 124 20.66 -24.60 -12.80
C GLN A 124 19.98 -23.86 -11.64
N ARG A 125 20.73 -23.52 -10.58
CA ARG A 125 20.20 -22.74 -9.46
C ARG A 125 19.97 -21.27 -9.81
N MET A 126 20.62 -20.75 -10.85
CA MET A 126 20.36 -19.40 -11.33
C MET A 126 19.01 -19.30 -12.03
N ASP A 127 18.66 -20.28 -12.87
CA ASP A 127 17.34 -20.36 -13.52
C ASP A 127 16.22 -20.53 -12.48
N ASP A 128 16.41 -21.44 -11.51
CA ASP A 128 15.46 -21.65 -10.42
C ASP A 128 15.28 -20.38 -9.57
N ALA A 129 16.37 -19.67 -9.28
CA ALA A 129 16.33 -18.41 -8.53
C ALA A 129 15.61 -17.30 -9.30
N ILE A 130 15.81 -17.19 -10.62
CA ILE A 130 15.08 -16.23 -11.45
C ILE A 130 13.59 -16.56 -11.46
N HIS A 131 13.25 -17.84 -11.61
CA HIS A 131 11.86 -18.29 -11.61
C HIS A 131 11.15 -17.98 -10.29
N GLU A 132 11.79 -18.27 -9.15
CA GLU A 132 11.25 -17.95 -7.83
C GLU A 132 10.99 -16.44 -7.67
N ARG A 133 11.93 -15.60 -8.12
CA ARG A 133 11.77 -14.14 -8.09
C ARG A 133 10.60 -13.66 -8.94
N LEU A 134 10.44 -14.22 -10.14
CA LEU A 134 9.32 -13.88 -11.01
C LEU A 134 7.99 -14.25 -10.35
N LEU A 135 7.89 -15.45 -9.78
CA LEU A 135 6.70 -15.91 -9.07
C LEU A 135 6.32 -14.96 -7.92
N LEU A 136 7.32 -14.46 -7.17
CA LEU A 136 7.09 -13.54 -6.06
C LEU A 136 6.64 -12.15 -6.52
N LEU A 137 7.20 -11.65 -7.62
CA LEU A 137 6.74 -10.42 -8.24
C LEU A 137 5.30 -10.55 -8.75
N GLU A 138 4.98 -11.65 -9.44
CA GLU A 138 3.62 -11.95 -9.90
C GLU A 138 2.65 -12.02 -8.72
N LYS A 139 3.04 -12.68 -7.63
CA LYS A 139 2.25 -12.79 -6.40
C LYS A 139 1.97 -11.42 -5.78
N ALA A 140 2.97 -10.54 -5.72
CA ALA A 140 2.80 -9.18 -5.20
C ALA A 140 1.87 -8.35 -6.10
N ILE A 141 2.05 -8.41 -7.42
CA ILE A 141 1.20 -7.71 -8.40
C ILE A 141 -0.25 -8.18 -8.29
N ASN A 142 -0.48 -9.49 -8.25
CA ASN A 142 -1.82 -10.07 -8.13
C ASN A 142 -2.50 -9.68 -6.81
N SER A 143 -1.75 -9.65 -5.71
CA SER A 143 -2.25 -9.20 -4.39
C SER A 143 -2.70 -7.73 -4.42
N ILE A 144 -1.89 -6.84 -5.03
CA ILE A 144 -2.24 -5.43 -5.18
C ILE A 144 -3.47 -5.25 -6.07
N ASN A 145 -3.52 -5.96 -7.20
CA ASN A 145 -4.67 -5.92 -8.10
C ASN A 145 -5.96 -6.38 -7.41
N GLY A 146 -5.90 -7.45 -6.61
CA GLY A 146 -7.02 -7.94 -5.81
C GLY A 146 -7.50 -6.91 -4.77
N LEU A 147 -6.56 -6.29 -4.05
CA LEU A 147 -6.85 -5.22 -3.09
C LEU A 147 -7.49 -4.01 -3.78
N PHE A 148 -6.90 -3.56 -4.88
CA PHE A 148 -7.37 -2.40 -5.62
C PHE A 148 -8.75 -2.64 -6.21
N HIS A 149 -9.00 -3.83 -6.78
CA HIS A 149 -10.33 -4.21 -7.28
C HIS A 149 -11.39 -4.19 -6.17
N ARG A 150 -11.06 -4.73 -4.99
CA ARG A 150 -11.95 -4.69 -3.82
C ARG A 150 -12.21 -3.26 -3.38
N PHE A 151 -11.17 -2.44 -3.30
CA PHE A 151 -11.29 -1.01 -2.99
C PHE A 151 -12.22 -0.31 -3.96
N ILE A 152 -12.02 -0.45 -5.28
CA ILE A 152 -12.85 0.20 -6.29
C ILE A 152 -14.32 -0.19 -6.16
N LYS A 153 -14.62 -1.48 -5.95
CA LYS A 153 -16.00 -1.95 -5.70
C LYS A 153 -16.65 -1.24 -4.50
N ILE A 154 -15.90 -1.04 -3.42
CA ILE A 154 -16.38 -0.33 -2.24
C ILE A 154 -16.52 1.17 -2.55
N ARG A 155 -15.51 1.76 -3.20
CA ARG A 155 -15.38 3.20 -3.49
C ARG A 155 -16.49 3.76 -4.37
N ILE A 156 -17.00 2.97 -5.31
CA ILE A 156 -18.12 3.34 -6.18
C ILE A 156 -19.49 3.02 -5.56
N SER A 157 -19.52 2.29 -4.45
CA SER A 157 -20.75 1.91 -3.76
C SER A 157 -21.17 2.98 -2.74
N ARG A 158 -22.44 2.92 -2.31
CA ARG A 158 -22.96 3.80 -1.25
C ARG A 158 -22.23 3.64 0.09
N LYS A 159 -21.69 2.44 0.36
CA LYS A 159 -20.92 2.12 1.57
C LYS A 159 -19.70 3.03 1.75
N TRP A 160 -19.15 3.58 0.66
CA TRP A 160 -18.03 4.50 0.77
C TRP A 160 -18.36 5.71 1.65
N ASN A 161 -19.44 6.42 1.33
CA ASN A 161 -19.85 7.62 2.07
C ASN A 161 -20.59 7.29 3.36
N GLU A 162 -21.35 6.19 3.38
CA GLU A 162 -22.20 5.83 4.53
C GLU A 162 -21.41 5.15 5.66
N GLN A 163 -20.30 4.48 5.35
CA GLN A 163 -19.56 3.66 6.31
C GLN A 163 -18.05 3.93 6.29
N VAL A 164 -17.40 3.77 5.14
CA VAL A 164 -15.93 3.77 5.08
C VAL A 164 -15.34 5.13 5.42
N VAL A 165 -15.86 6.23 4.86
CA VAL A 165 -15.37 7.58 5.16
C VAL A 165 -15.56 7.92 6.65
N PRO A 166 -16.74 7.72 7.26
CA PRO A 166 -16.91 7.87 8.71
C PRO A 166 -15.94 7.02 9.54
N ASP A 167 -15.75 5.75 9.18
CA ASP A 167 -14.87 4.84 9.92
C ASP A 167 -13.39 5.26 9.81
N VAL A 168 -12.95 5.71 8.63
CA VAL A 168 -11.60 6.25 8.41
C VAL A 168 -11.41 7.54 9.22
N GLN A 169 -12.37 8.45 9.22
CA GLN A 169 -12.31 9.68 10.02
C GLN A 169 -12.24 9.38 11.52
N LYS A 170 -13.05 8.43 12.00
CA LYS A 170 -13.00 7.96 13.38
C LYS A 170 -11.64 7.35 13.69
N TRP A 171 -11.11 6.49 12.84
CA TRP A 171 -9.78 5.89 13.03
C TRP A 171 -8.66 6.93 13.06
N ILE A 172 -8.71 7.97 12.22
CA ILE A 172 -7.73 9.06 12.22
C ILE A 172 -7.79 9.86 13.54
N THR A 173 -8.98 10.02 14.13
CA THR A 173 -9.20 10.83 15.33
C THR A 173 -9.09 10.05 16.64
N SER A 174 -9.29 8.72 16.63
CA SER A 174 -9.44 7.88 17.82
C SER A 174 -8.16 7.60 18.64
N GLN A 175 -7.08 8.35 18.44
CA GLN A 175 -5.96 8.40 19.37
C GLN A 175 -5.71 9.87 19.74
N GLU A 176 -6.37 10.27 20.82
CA GLU A 176 -5.88 11.32 21.71
C GLU A 176 -4.84 10.64 22.63
N PHE A 177 -3.67 11.28 22.77
CA PHE A 177 -2.76 11.04 23.88
C PHE A 177 -3.14 11.98 25.02
#